data_AF-A0A661A7F0-F1
#
_entry.id   AF-A0A661A7F0-F1
#
_cell.length_a   1.000
_cell.length_b   1.000
_cell.length_c   1.000
_cell.angle_alpha   90.00
_cell.angle_beta   90.00
_cell.angle_gamma   90.00
#
_symmetry.space_group_name_H-M   'P 1'
#
loop_
_entity.id
_entity.type
_entity.pdbx_description
1 polymer ?
#
loop_
_entity_poly.entity_id
_entity_poly.type
_entity_poly.pdbx_seq_one_letter_code
_entity_poly.pdbx_strand_id
1 'polypeptide(L)' 'MQVQVNGSMREVGQRSSLVEFIEQMELDPRYLVIEYNGRALGRADFASVMLEDGDRLELVRPVAGG' A
#
# COMPACT_ATOMS: atom_id res chain seq x y z
N MET A 1 5.02 -6.44 12.35
CA MET A 1 4.56 -7.40 11.32
C MET A 1 5.34 -7.18 10.05
N GLN A 2 5.40 -8.16 9.17
CA GLN A 2 6.15 -8.13 7.93
C GLN A 2 5.18 -8.03 6.75
N VAL A 3 5.32 -6.99 5.93
CA VAL A 3 4.52 -6.79 4.71
C VAL A 3 5.48 -6.73 3.53
N GLN A 4 5.12 -7.35 2.41
CA GLN A 4 5.88 -7.24 1.17
C GLN A 4 5.36 -6.04 0.38
N VAL A 5 6.26 -5.14 -0.03
CA VAL A 5 5.93 -3.96 -0.84
C VAL A 5 6.82 -3.93 -2.07
N ASN A 6 6.22 -4.00 -3.26
CA ASN A 6 6.94 -4.07 -4.54
C ASN A 6 8.06 -5.14 -4.49
N GLY A 7 7.71 -6.34 -4.02
CA GLY A 7 8.65 -7.46 -3.83
C GLY A 7 9.60 -7.38 -2.63
N SER A 8 9.69 -6.25 -1.92
CA SER A 8 10.63 -6.06 -0.79
C SER A 8 9.94 -6.16 0.57
N MET A 9 10.50 -6.92 1.52
CA MET A 9 9.95 -7.03 2.88
C MET A 9 10.16 -5.74 3.67
N ARG A 10 9.12 -5.29 4.35
CA ARG A 10 9.14 -4.12 5.24
C ARG A 10 8.52 -4.46 6.58
N GLU A 11 9.13 -3.93 7.64
CA GLU A 11 8.57 -4.00 8.97
C GLU A 11 7.53 -2.89 9.15
N VAL A 12 6.36 -3.28 9.63
CA VAL A 12 5.23 -2.40 9.88
C VAL A 12 4.83 -2.55 11.35
N GLY A 13 4.48 -1.42 11.98
CA GLY A 13 3.95 -1.40 13.34
C GLY A 13 2.69 -2.26 13.47
N GLN A 14 2.40 -2.73 14.69
CA GLN A 14 1.17 -3.49 14.94
C GLN A 14 -0.05 -2.57 14.74
N ARG A 15 -0.98 -2.96 13.84
CA ARG A 15 -2.22 -2.24 13.48
C ARG A 15 -2.00 -0.94 12.70
N SER A 16 -1.21 -0.98 11.63
CA SER A 16 -1.11 0.14 10.69
C SER A 16 -2.22 0.08 9.65
N SER A 17 -2.91 1.19 9.38
CA SER A 17 -3.73 1.29 8.17
C SER A 17 -2.86 1.37 6.92
N LEU A 18 -3.43 1.01 5.76
CA LEU A 18 -2.77 1.15 4.47
C LEU A 18 -2.33 2.60 4.19
N VAL A 19 -3.20 3.56 4.52
CA VAL A 19 -2.93 4.99 4.29
C VAL A 19 -1.76 5.47 5.13
N GLU A 20 -1.79 5.23 6.44
CA GLU A 20 -0.70 5.62 7.34
C GLU A 20 0.63 4.98 6.94
N PHE A 21 0.60 3.71 6.52
CA PHE A 21 1.81 3.01 6.07
C PHE A 21 2.42 3.65 4.82
N ILE A 22 1.59 4.03 3.85
CA ILE A 22 2.04 4.71 2.63
C ILE A 22 2.60 6.10 2.95
N GLU A 23 1.94 6.84 3.84
CA GLU A 23 2.40 8.16 4.30
C GLU A 23 3.74 8.07 5.05
N GLN A 24 3.94 7.02 5.86
CA GLN A 24 5.23 6.72 6.51
C GLN A 24 6.35 6.40 5.52
N MET A 25 6.00 5.88 4.34
CA MET A 25 6.93 5.68 3.23
C MET A 25 7.20 6.98 2.44
N GLU A 26 6.73 8.13 2.92
CA GLU A 26 6.81 9.45 2.27
C GLU A 26 6.15 9.47 0.88
N LEU A 27 5.14 8.63 0.69
CA LEU A 27 4.34 8.55 -0.51
C LEU A 27 2.95 9.16 -0.25
N ASP A 28 2.35 9.68 -1.32
CA ASP A 28 0.99 10.20 -1.28
C ASP A 28 0.05 9.20 -1.98
N PRO A 29 -0.88 8.55 -1.25
CA PRO A 29 -1.80 7.55 -1.79
C PRO A 29 -2.64 8.08 -2.96
N ARG A 30 -2.86 9.40 -3.05
CA ARG A 30 -3.65 10.01 -4.13
C ARG A 30 -3.00 9.83 -5.49
N TYR A 31 -1.68 9.66 -5.57
CA TYR A 31 -0.96 9.46 -6.83
C TYR A 31 -0.58 8.01 -7.07
N LEU A 32 -1.10 7.07 -6.26
CA LEU A 32 -0.81 5.65 -6.40
C LEU A 32 -2.01 4.87 -6.95
N VAL A 33 -1.69 3.89 -7.78
CA VAL A 33 -2.51 2.69 -7.99
C VAL A 33 -1.97 1.63 -7.04
N ILE A 34 -2.86 1.03 -6.25
CA ILE A 34 -2.51 0.07 -5.21
C ILE A 34 -3.18 -1.26 -5.52
N GLU A 35 -2.37 -2.31 -5.59
CA GLU A 35 -2.83 -3.68 -5.50
C GLU A 35 -2.55 -4.21 -4.09
N TYR A 36 -3.57 -4.80 -3.47
CA TYR A 36 -3.48 -5.43 -2.15
C TYR A 36 -3.81 -6.92 -2.29
N ASN A 37 -2.83 -7.77 -1.98
CA ASN A 37 -2.95 -9.22 -2.04
C ASN A 37 -3.47 -9.75 -3.40
N GLY A 38 -3.04 -9.15 -4.51
CA GLY A 38 -3.49 -9.56 -5.85
C GLY A 38 -4.75 -8.85 -6.34
N ARG A 39 -5.35 -7.96 -5.53
CA ARG A 39 -6.56 -7.22 -5.88
C ARG A 39 -6.30 -5.72 -5.99
N ALA A 40 -6.60 -5.14 -7.14
CA ALA A 40 -6.60 -3.68 -7.29
C ALA A 40 -7.63 -3.05 -6.33
N LEU A 41 -7.17 -2.09 -5.51
CA LEU A 41 -8.01 -1.37 -4.58
C LEU A 41 -8.55 -0.09 -5.22
N GLY A 42 -9.83 0.18 -5.00
CA GLY A 42 -10.39 1.50 -5.26
C GLY A 42 -9.94 2.50 -4.19
N ARG A 43 -9.75 3.77 -4.56
CA ARG A 43 -9.33 4.82 -3.60
C ARG A 43 -10.24 4.93 -2.37
N ALA A 44 -11.54 4.69 -2.53
CA ALA A 44 -12.50 4.72 -1.43
C ALA A 44 -12.24 3.60 -0.40
N ASP A 45 -11.63 2.49 -0.81
CA ASP A 45 -11.34 1.35 0.06
C ASP A 45 -10.07 1.57 0.89
N PHE A 46 -9.17 2.47 0.49
CA PHE A 46 -7.84 2.60 1.10
C PHE A 46 -7.90 2.82 2.62
N ALA A 47 -8.80 3.71 3.07
CA ALA A 47 -8.96 4.04 4.49
C ALA A 47 -9.57 2.90 5.33
N SER A 48 -10.17 1.89 4.68
CA SER A 48 -10.76 0.73 5.36
C SER A 48 -9.80 -0.45 5.51
N VAL A 49 -8.65 -0.41 4.84
CA VAL A 49 -7.68 -1.50 4.86
C VAL A 49 -6.74 -1.34 6.06
N MET A 50 -6.79 -2.33 6.94
CA MET A 50 -5.80 -2.55 7.99
C MET A 50 -4.81 -3.59 7.50
N LEU A 51 -3.52 -3.30 7.57
CA LEU A 51 -2.50 -4.24 7.18
C LEU A 51 -2.36 -5.35 8.22
N GLU A 52 -2.14 -6.56 7.74
CA GLU A 52 -1.87 -7.76 8.52
C GLU A 52 -0.49 -8.34 8.17
N ASP A 53 -0.02 -9.25 9.02
CA ASP A 53 1.26 -9.93 8.80
C ASP A 53 1.21 -10.82 7.55
N GLY A 54 2.22 -10.67 6.68
CA GLY A 54 2.33 -11.41 5.42
C GLY A 54 1.62 -10.77 4.22
N ASP A 55 0.95 -9.63 4.41
CA ASP A 55 0.28 -8.92 3.32
C ASP A 55 1.25 -8.48 2.22
N ARG A 56 0.71 -8.36 1.00
CA ARG A 56 1.44 -7.92 -0.20
C ARG A 56 0.81 -6.68 -0.80
N LEU A 57 1.66 -5.70 -1.09
CA LEU A 57 1.31 -4.43 -1.71
C LEU A 57 2.12 -4.20 -2.97
N GLU A 58 1.44 -3.92 -4.08
CA GLU A 58 2.07 -3.34 -5.27
C GLU A 58 1.62 -1.88 -5.40
N LEU A 59 2.59 -0.96 -5.32
CA LEU A 59 2.41 0.47 -5.35
C LEU A 59 3.00 1.02 -6.64
N VAL A 60 2.13 1.47 -7.55
CA VAL A 60 2.52 1.99 -8.87
C VAL A 60 2.15 3.46 -8.97
N ARG A 61 3.10 4.32 -9.36
CA ARG A 61 2.79 5.68 -9.83
C ARG A 61 2.56 5.63 -11.34
N PRO A 62 1.33 5.79 -11.83
CA PRO A 62 1.11 5.89 -13.26
C PRO A 62 1.80 7.16 -13.78
N VAL A 63 2.68 6.98 -14.77
CA VAL A 63 3.21 8.10 -15.55
C VAL A 63 2.26 8.35 -16.71
N ALA A 64 1.70 9.54 -16.81
CA ALA A 64 0.96 9.95 -17.99
C ALA A 64 1.98 10.11 -19.13
N GLY A 65 2.10 9.09 -19.98
CA GLY A 65 2.83 9.19 -21.24
C GLY A 65 2.06 10.11 -22.19
N GLY A 66 2.77 11.06 -22.80
CA GLY A 66 2.26 11.81 -23.95
C GLY A 66 2.10 10.93 -25.18
#